data_AF-A0A242K476-F1
#
_entry.id   AF-A0A242K476-F1
#
_cell.length_a   1.000
_cell.length_b   1.000
_cell.length_c   1.000
_cell.angle_alpha   90.00
_cell.angle_beta   90.00
_cell.angle_gamma   90.00
#
_symmetry.space_group_name_H-M   'P 1'
#
loop_
_entity.id
_entity.type
_entity.pdbx_description
1 polymer ?
#
loop_
_entity_poly.entity_id
_entity_poly.type
_entity_poly.pdbx_seq_one_letter_code
_entity_poly.pdbx_strand_id
1 'polypeptide(L)'
;MIVKAHEIKKLINEWGGYKTLDSIFEYYGKPYKCPNCQGSGFYMKEVVIPNDDPSWFYPPAVRHEKTECPLCNGHGWTEKEYKPKMVQSGWEAEE
;
A
#
# COMPACT_ATOMS: atom_id res chain seq x y z
N MET A 1 26.40 25.20 -5.10
CA MET A 1 25.81 24.06 -4.36
C MET A 1 26.64 22.82 -4.65
N ILE A 2 27.36 22.30 -3.66
CA ILE A 2 28.14 21.06 -3.83
C ILE A 2 27.19 19.90 -3.57
N VAL A 3 26.70 19.30 -4.65
CA VAL A 3 25.93 18.07 -4.55
C VAL A 3 26.90 16.94 -4.21
N LYS A 4 26.77 16.39 -3.00
CA LYS A 4 27.62 15.29 -2.52
C LYS A 4 27.19 14.00 -3.21
N ALA A 5 27.80 13.72 -4.37
CA ALA A 5 27.48 12.56 -5.21
C ALA A 5 27.47 11.21 -4.47
N HIS A 6 28.21 11.09 -3.35
CA HIS A 6 28.22 9.89 -2.52
C HIS A 6 26.92 9.67 -1.72
N GLU A 7 26.27 10.73 -1.25
CA GLU A 7 24.98 10.65 -0.56
C GLU A 7 23.89 10.19 -1.55
N ILE A 8 23.93 10.72 -2.77
CA ILE A 8 23.06 10.28 -3.87
C ILE A 8 23.31 8.81 -4.21
N LYS A 9 24.58 8.37 -4.25
CA LYS A 9 24.92 6.96 -4.53
C LYS A 9 24.41 6.01 -3.44
N LYS A 10 24.42 6.43 -2.16
CA LYS A 10 23.80 5.70 -1.05
C LYS A 10 22.29 5.58 -1.26
N LEU A 11 21.63 6.68 -1.61
CA LEU A 11 20.19 6.70 -1.88
C LEU A 11 19.83 5.82 -3.10
N ILE A 12 20.60 5.86 -4.18
CA ILE A 12 20.36 4.97 -5.35
C ILE A 12 20.45 3.49 -4.96
N ASN A 13 21.40 3.13 -4.09
CA ASN A 13 21.55 1.75 -3.61
C ASN A 13 20.45 1.33 -2.63
N GLU A 14 20.00 2.21 -1.73
CA GLU A 14 18.93 1.90 -0.76
C GLU A 14 17.54 1.81 -1.41
N TRP A 15 17.25 2.69 -2.37
CA TRP A 15 15.91 2.87 -2.91
C TRP A 15 15.70 2.18 -4.27
N GLY A 16 16.79 1.70 -4.89
CA GLY A 16 16.81 0.99 -6.16
C GLY A 16 16.50 1.92 -7.35
N GLY A 17 17.30 1.82 -8.42
CA GLY A 17 17.21 2.69 -9.60
C GLY A 17 15.88 2.66 -10.38
N TYR A 18 14.89 1.90 -9.93
CA TYR A 18 13.55 1.81 -10.52
C TYR A 18 12.56 2.85 -9.97
N LYS A 19 12.90 3.56 -8.89
CA LYS A 19 12.07 4.62 -8.31
C LYS A 19 12.51 5.99 -8.80
N THR A 20 11.57 6.80 -9.28
CA THR A 20 11.82 8.18 -9.76
C THR A 20 12.15 9.10 -8.59
N LEU A 21 12.90 10.20 -8.84
CA LEU A 21 13.20 11.21 -7.80
C LEU A 21 11.93 11.78 -7.16
N ASP A 22 10.83 11.95 -7.90
CA ASP A 22 9.54 12.36 -7.34
C ASP A 22 9.01 11.40 -6.27
N SER A 23 9.12 10.09 -6.52
CA SER A 23 8.71 9.08 -5.53
C SER A 23 9.58 9.08 -4.27
N ILE A 24 10.81 9.59 -4.35
CA ILE A 24 11.71 9.78 -3.20
C ILE A 24 11.27 11.02 -2.41
N PHE A 25 10.90 12.11 -3.07
CA PHE A 25 10.41 13.32 -2.42
C PHE A 25 9.05 13.15 -1.75
N GLU A 26 8.13 12.37 -2.32
CA GLU A 26 6.86 12.02 -1.65
C GLU A 26 7.05 11.22 -0.35
N TYR A 27 8.19 10.56 -0.22
CA TYR A 27 8.58 9.77 0.93
C TYR A 27 9.30 10.59 2.00
N TYR A 28 9.98 11.66 1.58
CA TYR A 28 10.61 12.61 2.50
C TYR A 28 9.53 13.33 3.31
N GLY A 29 9.41 12.94 4.59
CA GLY A 29 8.35 13.40 5.50
C GLY A 29 7.45 12.28 6.03
N LYS A 30 7.52 11.07 5.44
CA LYS A 30 6.69 9.90 5.80
C LYS A 30 7.53 8.73 6.35
N PRO A 31 8.16 8.85 7.53
CA PRO A 31 9.09 7.83 8.03
C PRO A 31 8.38 6.55 8.51
N TYR A 32 7.06 6.57 8.71
CA TYR A 32 6.34 5.44 9.29
C TYR A 32 5.68 4.58 8.23
N LYS A 33 6.06 3.30 8.21
CA LYS A 33 5.45 2.28 7.34
C LYS A 33 3.97 2.15 7.69
N CYS A 34 3.09 2.24 6.68
CA CYS A 34 1.65 2.06 6.91
C CYS A 34 1.40 0.66 7.50
N PRO A 35 0.75 0.54 8.67
CA PRO A 35 0.49 -0.76 9.28
C PRO A 35 -0.50 -1.61 8.50
N ASN A 36 -1.40 -0.96 7.74
CA ASN A 36 -2.47 -1.64 7.01
C ASN A 36 -1.92 -2.33 5.74
N CYS A 37 -1.21 -1.58 4.89
CA CYS A 37 -0.66 -2.12 3.64
C CYS A 37 0.81 -2.53 3.73
N GLN A 38 1.43 -2.41 4.90
CA GLN A 38 2.83 -2.77 5.12
C GLN A 38 3.79 -2.19 4.07
N GLY A 39 3.63 -0.91 3.71
CA GLY A 39 4.52 -0.24 2.77
C GLY A 39 4.24 -0.47 1.28
N SER A 40 3.26 -1.30 0.90
CA SER A 40 2.93 -1.52 -0.52
C SER A 40 2.15 -0.36 -1.15
N GLY A 41 1.33 0.35 -0.36
CA GLY A 41 0.42 1.41 -0.83
C GLY A 41 -0.88 0.90 -1.44
N PHE A 42 -0.93 -0.37 -1.86
CA PHE A 42 -2.06 -0.96 -2.58
C PHE A 42 -2.33 -2.39 -2.12
N TYR A 43 -3.56 -2.84 -2.33
CA TYR A 43 -3.99 -4.23 -2.22
C TYR A 43 -4.38 -4.77 -3.59
N MET A 44 -4.22 -6.08 -3.78
CA MET A 44 -4.81 -6.76 -4.91
C MET A 44 -6.14 -7.36 -4.49
N LYS A 45 -7.22 -6.85 -5.07
CA LYS A 45 -8.56 -7.40 -4.89
C LYS A 45 -8.87 -8.32 -6.06
N GLU A 46 -9.39 -9.49 -5.74
CA GLU A 46 -9.90 -10.41 -6.74
C GLU A 46 -11.32 -10.00 -7.13
N VAL A 47 -11.54 -9.79 -8.42
CA VAL A 47 -12.84 -9.46 -9.01
C VAL A 47 -13.22 -10.57 -9.97
N VAL A 48 -14.37 -11.19 -9.70
CA VAL A 48 -14.97 -12.20 -10.57
C VAL A 48 -15.72 -11.47 -11.67
N ILE A 49 -15.31 -11.70 -12.91
CA ILE A 49 -16.01 -11.19 -14.09
C ILE A 49 -17.13 -12.18 -14.37
N PRO A 50 -18.42 -11.76 -14.28
CA PRO A 50 -19.54 -12.62 -14.61
C PRO A 50 -19.40 -13.07 -16.07
N ASN A 51 -19.58 -14.36 -16.33
CA ASN A 51 -19.82 -14.83 -17.69
C ASN A 51 -21.28 -14.57 -18.04
N ASP A 52 -21.51 -13.93 -19.19
CA ASP A 52 -22.85 -13.79 -19.75
C ASP A 52 -23.41 -15.14 -20.25
N ASP A 53 -22.55 -16.16 -20.36
CA ASP A 53 -22.93 -17.54 -20.67
C ASP A 53 -23.07 -18.36 -19.37
N PRO A 54 -24.28 -18.83 -19.03
CA PRO A 54 -24.54 -19.62 -17.82
C PRO A 54 -24.09 -21.09 -17.93
N SER A 55 -23.41 -21.49 -19.01
CA SER A 55 -22.86 -22.83 -19.18
C SER A 55 -21.70 -23.08 -18.20
N TRP A 56 -21.79 -24.17 -17.42
CA TRP A 56 -20.71 -24.68 -16.55
C TRP A 56 -19.39 -24.97 -17.31
N PHE A 57 -19.44 -25.03 -18.65
CA PHE A 57 -18.28 -25.28 -19.48
C PHE A 57 -17.25 -24.13 -19.48
N TYR A 58 -17.67 -22.90 -19.17
CA TYR A 58 -16.78 -21.74 -19.06
C TYR A 58 -16.80 -21.16 -17.64
N PRO A 59 -15.77 -21.44 -16.81
CA PRO A 59 -15.68 -20.82 -15.49
C PRO A 59 -15.53 -19.29 -15.64
N PRO A 60 -16.09 -18.51 -14.70
CA PRO A 60 -15.98 -17.06 -14.72
C PRO A 60 -14.51 -16.63 -14.63
N ALA A 61 -14.14 -15.61 -15.40
CA ALA A 61 -12.79 -15.11 -15.41
C ALA A 61 -12.48 -14.34 -14.13
N VAL A 62 -11.27 -14.54 -13.59
CA VAL A 62 -10.78 -13.82 -12.42
C VAL A 62 -9.83 -12.72 -12.88
N ARG A 63 -10.07 -11.50 -12.42
CA ARG A 63 -9.14 -10.37 -12.58
C ARG A 63 -8.65 -9.88 -11.23
N HIS A 64 -7.37 -9.56 -11.14
CA HIS A 64 -6.82 -8.84 -9.99
C HIS A 64 -6.83 -7.34 -10.28
N GLU A 65 -7.51 -6.58 -9.44
CA GLU A 65 -7.53 -5.13 -9.49
C GLU A 65 -6.69 -4.54 -8.36
N LYS A 66 -5.88 -3.54 -8.69
CA LYS A 66 -5.17 -2.75 -7.67
C LYS A 66 -6.13 -1.79 -7.02
N THR A 67 -6.32 -1.94 -5.71
CA THR A 67 -7.07 -0.99 -4.89
C THR A 67 -6.10 -0.24 -3.99
N GLU A 68 -6.23 1.08 -3.93
CA GLU A 68 -5.41 1.92 -3.06
C GLU A 68 -5.66 1.63 -1.58
N CYS A 69 -4.60 1.71 -0.77
CA CYS A 69 -4.74 1.58 0.67
C CYS A 69 -5.41 2.83 1.23
N PRO A 70 -6.56 2.70 1.93
CA PRO A 70 -7.32 3.84 2.42
C PRO A 70 -6.63 4.55 3.59
N LEU A 71 -5.69 3.88 4.28
CA LEU A 71 -5.00 4.46 5.44
C LEU A 71 -3.86 5.41 5.03
N CYS A 72 -3.18 5.08 3.93
CA CYS A 72 -2.03 5.84 3.45
C CYS A 72 -2.25 6.45 2.07
N ASN A 73 -3.49 6.43 1.55
CA ASN A 73 -3.88 6.97 0.24
C ASN A 73 -2.91 6.58 -0.88
N GLY A 74 -2.64 5.28 -1.03
CA GLY A 74 -1.74 4.81 -2.10
C GLY A 74 -0.24 4.98 -1.84
N HIS A 75 0.19 5.77 -0.85
CA HIS A 75 1.62 6.08 -0.65
C HIS A 75 2.42 4.98 0.04
N GLY A 76 1.76 4.06 0.75
CA GLY A 76 2.43 2.99 1.52
C GLY A 76 3.05 3.44 2.84
N TRP A 77 3.32 4.73 2.99
CA TRP A 77 4.02 5.33 4.12
C TRP A 77 3.28 6.56 4.62
N THR A 78 3.53 6.92 5.88
CA THR A 78 2.74 7.91 6.62
C THR A 78 3.64 8.82 7.45
N GLU A 79 3.23 10.08 7.61
CA GLU A 79 3.96 11.10 8.38
C GLU A 79 3.88 10.86 9.89
N LYS A 80 2.82 10.21 10.34
CA LYS A 80 2.56 9.89 11.75
C LYS A 80 2.60 8.40 11.97
N GLU A 81 3.11 7.99 13.12
CA GLU A 81 3.09 6.59 13.54
C GLU A 81 1.65 6.17 13.83
N TYR A 82 1.07 5.33 12.96
CA TYR A 82 -0.21 4.71 13.21
C TYR A 82 -0.02 3.51 14.13
N LYS A 83 -0.30 3.70 15.43
CA LYS A 83 -0.38 2.60 16.38
C LYS A 83 -1.80 2.02 16.32
N PRO A 84 -1.99 0.78 15.85
CA PRO A 84 -3.31 0.16 15.89
C PRO A 84 -3.78 0.11 17.35
N LYS A 85 -4.88 0.79 17.67
CA LYS A 85 -5.54 0.62 18.96
C LYS A 85 -6.23 -0.73 18.90
N MET A 86 -5.80 -1.68 19.74
CA MET A 86 -6.59 -2.89 19.96
C MET A 86 -7.89 -2.47 20.64
N VAL A 87 -8.98 -2.44 19.88
CA VAL A 87 -10.32 -2.31 20.44
C VAL A 87 -10.75 -3.73 20.79
N GLN A 88 -10.66 -4.09 22.07
CA GLN A 88 -11.37 -5.27 22.55
C GLN A 88 -12.86 -4.92 22.50
N SER A 89 -13.58 -5.43 21.52
CA SER A 89 -15.04 -5.47 21.55
C SER A 89 -15.42 -6.41 22.70
N GLY A 90 -15.57 -5.84 23.90
CA GLY A 90 -16.15 -6.52 25.05
C GLY A 90 -17.62 -6.85 24.76
N TRP A 91 -18.14 -7.85 25.47
CA TRP A 91 -19.56 -8.13 25.46
C TRP A 91 -20.28 -7.02 26.22
N GLU A 92 -21.18 -6.30 25.55
CA GLU A 92 -22.17 -5.48 26.23
C GLU A 92 -23.21 -6.42 26.83
N ALA A 93 -23.19 -6.54 28.16
CA ALA A 93 -24.34 -6.91 28.94
C ALA A 93 -24.77 -5.69 29.75
N GLU A 94 -26.05 -5.69 30.16
CA GLU A 94 -26.75 -4.73 31.04
C GLU A 94 -27.49 -3.62 30.26
N GLU A 95 -28.80 -3.36 30.46
CA GLU A 95 -29.77 -3.73 31.51
C GLU A 95 -31.20 -3.72 30.92
#